data_AF-A0A533UC07-F1
#
_entry.id   AF-A0A533UC07-F1
#
_cell.length_a   1.000
_cell.length_b   1.000
_cell.length_c   1.000
_cell.angle_alpha   90.00
_cell.angle_beta   90.00
_cell.angle_gamma   90.00
#
_symmetry.space_group_name_H-M   'P 1'
#
loop_
_entity.id
_entity.type
_entity.pdbx_description
1 polymer ?
#
loop_
_entity_poly.entity_id
_entity_poly.type
_entity_poly.pdbx_seq_one_letter_code
_entity_poly.pdbx_strand_id
1 'polypeptide(L)'
;MVGGVSDCCLKRAMQFYDSGNEILEFNNNNNTTKKTGLGIPMHPVSEIEIAELTKIIENADRYMQIAFSEDLYLYCQANNVNFGELRDALNTKWNVNILEPRDGVGGHCLPKDTKMFLQSSKSIKSKILIAAMEVDQDYRRFREIRGYGLVPPAINST
;
A
#
# COMPACT_ATOMS: atom_id res chain seq x y z
N MET A 1 -3.39 -4.97 -10.33
CA MET A 1 -3.83 -6.37 -10.21
C MET A 1 -3.43 -7.16 -11.45
N VAL A 2 -2.57 -8.16 -11.27
CA VAL A 2 -2.08 -9.04 -12.34
C VAL A 2 -2.79 -10.38 -12.25
N GLY A 3 -3.23 -10.92 -13.38
CA GLY A 3 -4.02 -12.13 -13.45
C GLY A 3 -3.37 -13.19 -14.32
N GLY A 4 -3.13 -14.38 -13.76
CA GLY A 4 -2.90 -15.63 -14.48
C GLY A 4 -1.71 -15.69 -15.46
N VAL A 5 -0.87 -16.71 -15.30
CA VAL A 5 0.26 -17.00 -16.21
C VAL A 5 -0.20 -17.70 -17.50
N SER A 6 -1.44 -18.20 -17.52
CA SER A 6 -2.04 -18.90 -18.65
C SER A 6 -3.48 -18.45 -18.87
N ASP A 7 -3.97 -18.61 -20.09
CA ASP A 7 -5.32 -18.22 -20.49
C ASP A 7 -6.42 -18.85 -19.62
N CYS A 8 -6.24 -20.11 -19.19
CA CYS A 8 -7.23 -20.78 -18.34
C CYS A 8 -7.27 -20.20 -16.92
N CYS A 9 -6.11 -19.88 -16.33
CA CYS A 9 -6.00 -19.26 -15.02
C CYS A 9 -6.50 -17.81 -15.05
N LEU A 10 -6.14 -17.06 -16.10
CA LEU A 10 -6.61 -15.71 -16.32
C LEU A 10 -8.13 -15.69 -16.47
N LYS A 11 -8.72 -16.57 -17.29
CA LYS A 11 -10.18 -16.64 -17.49
C LYS A 11 -10.92 -16.91 -16.18
N ARG A 12 -10.40 -17.80 -15.34
CA ARG A 12 -10.99 -18.09 -14.02
C ARG A 12 -10.87 -16.89 -13.07
N ALA A 13 -9.74 -16.20 -13.10
CA ALA A 13 -9.50 -15.02 -12.29
C ALA A 13 -10.39 -13.84 -12.76
N MET A 14 -10.50 -13.63 -14.07
CA MET A 14 -11.44 -12.66 -14.65
C MET A 14 -12.87 -12.97 -14.25
N GLN A 15 -13.33 -14.23 -14.27
CA GLN A 15 -14.67 -14.58 -13.77
C GLN A 15 -14.89 -14.21 -12.29
N PHE A 16 -13.84 -14.18 -11.48
CA PHE A 16 -13.92 -13.82 -10.07
C PHE A 16 -13.84 -12.30 -9.84
N TYR A 17 -12.98 -11.60 -10.57
CA TYR A 17 -12.68 -10.18 -10.36
C TYR A 17 -13.44 -9.23 -11.29
N ASP A 18 -13.74 -9.67 -12.51
CA ASP A 18 -14.48 -8.91 -13.50
C ASP A 18 -15.95 -8.80 -13.09
N SER A 19 -16.46 -7.58 -13.16
CA SER A 19 -17.80 -7.18 -12.73
C SER A 19 -18.56 -6.60 -13.90
N GLY A 20 -18.45 -7.26 -15.06
CA GLY A 20 -19.05 -6.81 -16.32
C GLY A 20 -20.38 -7.47 -16.67
N ASN A 21 -20.69 -8.67 -16.18
CA ASN A 21 -21.96 -9.35 -16.44
C ASN A 21 -22.58 -9.89 -15.15
N GLU A 22 -23.74 -9.36 -14.78
CA GLU A 22 -24.62 -9.98 -13.79
C GLU A 22 -24.95 -11.41 -14.25
N ILE A 23 -24.38 -12.43 -13.59
CA ILE A 23 -24.82 -13.81 -13.81
C ILE A 23 -25.95 -14.08 -12.80
N LEU A 24 -27.19 -14.03 -13.29
CA LEU A 24 -28.36 -14.58 -12.60
C LEU A 24 -28.28 -16.11 -12.66
N GLU A 25 -27.80 -16.76 -11.60
CA GLU A 25 -27.99 -18.21 -11.46
C GLU A 25 -29.41 -18.49 -10.95
N PHE A 26 -30.27 -19.03 -11.83
CA PHE A 26 -31.57 -19.57 -11.45
C PHE A 26 -31.38 -20.94 -10.79
N ASN A 27 -31.52 -21.00 -9.47
CA ASN A 27 -31.73 -22.28 -8.79
C ASN A 27 -33.23 -22.60 -8.73
N ASN A 28 -33.59 -23.87 -8.91
CA ASN A 28 -34.96 -24.42 -8.92
C ASN A 28 -35.80 -24.14 -7.64
N ASN A 29 -35.24 -23.42 -6.66
CA ASN A 29 -35.89 -23.03 -5.42
C ASN A 29 -35.84 -21.50 -5.23
N ASN A 30 -36.40 -20.71 -6.16
CA ASN A 30 -36.81 -19.29 -6.04
C ASN A 30 -35.99 -18.35 -5.13
N ASN A 31 -34.68 -18.56 -4.98
CA ASN A 31 -33.80 -17.73 -4.18
C ASN A 31 -32.64 -17.28 -5.06
N THR A 32 -32.71 -16.02 -5.49
CA THR A 32 -31.64 -15.32 -6.22
C THR A 32 -30.49 -15.00 -5.28
N THR A 33 -29.36 -15.71 -5.39
CA THR A 33 -28.09 -15.31 -4.76
C THR A 33 -27.32 -14.38 -5.68
N LYS A 34 -27.27 -13.09 -5.32
CA LYS A 34 -26.53 -12.06 -6.05
C LYS A 34 -25.04 -12.12 -5.66
N LYS A 35 -24.17 -12.65 -6.53
CA LYS A 35 -22.71 -12.55 -6.36
C LYS A 35 -22.19 -11.35 -7.14
N THR A 36 -21.85 -10.28 -6.44
CA THR A 36 -21.21 -9.10 -7.02
C THR A 36 -19.69 -9.30 -7.02
N GLY A 37 -19.06 -9.25 -8.21
CA GLY A 37 -17.61 -9.19 -8.33
C GLY A 37 -17.03 -7.88 -7.75
N LEU A 38 -15.70 -7.79 -7.64
CA LEU A 38 -15.01 -6.68 -6.95
C LEU A 38 -14.67 -5.48 -7.84
N GLY A 39 -14.92 -5.55 -9.15
CA GLY A 39 -14.70 -4.47 -10.12
C GLY A 39 -13.23 -4.13 -10.36
N ILE A 40 -12.31 -5.08 -10.12
CA ILE A 40 -10.86 -4.82 -10.17
C ILE A 40 -10.33 -5.26 -11.54
N PRO A 41 -9.68 -4.36 -12.32
CA PRO A 41 -9.18 -4.69 -13.65
C PRO A 41 -8.01 -5.68 -13.56
N MET A 42 -8.06 -6.71 -14.42
CA MET A 42 -7.04 -7.76 -14.50
C MET A 42 -6.08 -7.50 -15.66
N HIS A 43 -4.78 -7.64 -15.41
CA HIS A 43 -3.75 -7.56 -16.45
C HIS A 43 -3.00 -8.89 -16.60
N PRO A 44 -3.02 -9.55 -17.77
CA PRO A 44 -2.26 -10.79 -17.98
C PRO A 44 -0.77 -10.55 -18.13
N VAL A 45 0.02 -11.52 -17.66
CA VAL A 45 1.49 -11.53 -17.82
C VAL A 45 1.95 -12.93 -18.24
N SER A 46 3.10 -13.00 -18.91
CA SER A 46 3.61 -14.26 -19.48
C SER A 46 4.33 -15.16 -18.47
N GLU A 47 4.91 -14.59 -17.41
CA GLU A 47 5.76 -15.30 -16.46
C GLU A 47 5.18 -15.29 -15.04
N ILE A 48 5.33 -16.41 -14.33
CA ILE A 48 4.84 -16.54 -12.94
C ILE A 48 5.61 -15.60 -12.00
N GLU A 49 6.90 -15.43 -12.25
CA GLU A 49 7.79 -14.56 -11.49
C GLU A 49 7.32 -13.11 -11.57
N ILE A 50 6.82 -12.66 -12.73
CA ILE A 50 6.29 -11.30 -12.90
C ILE A 50 4.97 -11.15 -12.14
N ALA A 51 4.10 -12.16 -12.16
CA ALA A 51 2.85 -12.14 -11.41
C ALA A 51 3.10 -12.05 -9.90
N GLU A 52 4.01 -12.88 -9.37
CA GLU A 52 4.38 -12.88 -7.95
C GLU A 52 5.07 -11.57 -7.55
N LEU A 53 6.08 -11.15 -8.32
CA LEU A 53 6.83 -9.94 -8.03
C LEU A 53 5.93 -8.70 -8.06
N THR A 54 4.96 -8.63 -8.98
CA THR A 54 4.00 -7.52 -9.02
C THR A 54 3.26 -7.38 -7.70
N LYS A 55 2.82 -8.49 -7.09
CA LYS A 55 2.08 -8.39 -5.83
C LYS A 55 2.96 -7.88 -4.69
N ILE A 56 4.19 -8.34 -4.66
CA ILE A 56 5.18 -7.94 -3.66
C ILE A 56 5.51 -6.45 -3.80
N ILE A 57 5.78 -6.00 -5.03
CA ILE A 57 6.11 -4.61 -5.34
C ILE A 57 4.93 -3.67 -5.09
N GLU A 58 3.69 -4.08 -5.38
CA GLU A 58 2.48 -3.30 -5.06
C GLU A 58 2.41 -2.97 -3.56
N ASN A 59 2.71 -3.95 -2.70
CA ASN A 59 2.75 -3.76 -1.25
C ASN A 59 3.96 -2.92 -0.81
N ALA A 60 5.12 -3.06 -1.46
CA ALA A 60 6.31 -2.25 -1.17
C ALA A 60 6.14 -0.78 -1.57
N ASP A 61 5.53 -0.50 -2.72
CA ASP A 61 5.16 0.84 -3.17
C ASP A 61 4.16 1.47 -2.20
N ARG A 62 3.14 0.72 -1.78
CA ARG A 62 2.18 1.20 -0.77
C ARG A 62 2.84 1.50 0.57
N TYR A 63 3.76 0.65 1.02
CA TYR A 63 4.56 0.89 2.22
C TYR A 63 5.31 2.22 2.11
N MET A 64 6.02 2.42 1.01
CA MET A 64 6.80 3.64 0.74
C MET A 64 5.94 4.91 0.74
N GLN A 65 4.77 4.87 0.11
CA GLN A 65 3.85 6.02 0.10
C GLN A 65 3.34 6.38 1.51
N ILE A 66 3.06 5.38 2.36
CA ILE A 66 2.63 5.62 3.74
C ILE A 66 3.78 6.20 4.54
N ALA A 67 4.97 5.59 4.46
CA ALA A 67 6.16 6.08 5.15
C ALA A 67 6.49 7.53 4.75
N PHE A 68 6.38 7.88 3.47
CA PHE A 68 6.58 9.26 3.02
C PHE A 68 5.56 10.23 3.63
N SER A 69 4.30 9.82 3.78
CA SER A 69 3.30 10.62 4.49
C SER A 69 3.63 10.77 5.98
N GLU A 70 4.17 9.74 6.61
CA GLU A 70 4.61 9.76 8.01
C GLU A 70 5.78 10.74 8.21
N ASP A 71 6.74 10.74 7.27
CA ASP A 71 7.87 11.67 7.25
C ASP A 71 7.40 13.13 7.13
N LEU A 72 6.52 13.41 6.17
CA LEU A 72 5.93 14.75 6.00
C LEU A 72 5.17 15.20 7.25
N TYR A 73 4.49 14.28 7.93
CA TYR A 73 3.83 14.59 9.19
C TYR A 73 4.84 15.00 10.26
N LEU A 74 5.93 14.25 10.45
CA LEU A 74 7.00 14.60 11.39
C LEU A 74 7.61 15.97 11.06
N TYR A 75 7.88 16.24 9.79
CA TYR A 75 8.34 17.52 9.32
C TYR A 75 7.37 18.65 9.70
N CYS A 76 6.07 18.46 9.46
CA CYS A 76 5.05 19.44 9.80
C CYS A 76 4.98 19.70 11.31
N GLN A 77 5.11 18.65 12.14
CA GLN A 77 5.15 18.79 13.60
C GLN A 77 6.37 19.60 14.07
N ALA A 78 7.54 19.37 13.47
CA ALA A 78 8.76 20.09 13.81
C ALA A 78 8.74 21.57 13.37
N ASN A 79 8.04 21.88 12.29
CA ASN A 79 8.00 23.23 11.70
C ASN A 79 6.71 24.01 12.02
N ASN A 80 5.84 23.46 12.89
CA ASN A 80 4.55 24.05 13.22
C ASN A 80 3.67 24.35 11.99
N VAL A 81 3.69 23.44 11.01
CA VAL A 81 2.88 23.48 9.79
C VAL A 81 1.66 22.58 9.95
N ASN A 82 0.50 23.00 9.46
CA ASN A 82 -0.70 22.16 9.44
C ASN A 82 -0.57 21.09 8.33
N PHE A 83 -0.34 19.84 8.73
CA PHE A 83 -0.19 18.72 7.80
C PHE A 83 -1.43 18.49 6.93
N GLY A 84 -2.64 18.62 7.49
CA GLY A 84 -3.89 18.38 6.74
C GLY A 84 -4.06 19.39 5.61
N GLU A 85 -3.84 20.67 5.91
CA GLU A 85 -3.89 21.75 4.91
C GLU A 85 -2.82 21.56 3.82
N LEU A 86 -1.58 21.23 4.21
CA LEU A 86 -0.51 20.94 3.27
C LEU A 86 -0.85 19.76 2.35
N ARG A 87 -1.37 18.67 2.94
CA ARG A 87 -1.75 17.45 2.22
C ARG A 87 -2.88 17.75 1.22
N ASP A 88 -3.91 18.46 1.64
CA ASP A 88 -5.02 18.84 0.77
C ASP A 88 -4.54 19.71 -0.39
N ALA A 89 -3.67 20.68 -0.13
CA ALA A 89 -3.07 21.52 -1.17
C ALA A 89 -2.23 20.70 -2.17
N LEU A 90 -1.36 19.81 -1.69
CA LEU A 90 -0.51 18.95 -2.54
C LEU A 90 -1.34 18.03 -3.45
N ASN A 91 -2.43 17.47 -2.91
CA ASN A 91 -3.29 16.52 -3.63
C ASN A 91 -4.22 17.17 -4.65
N THR A 92 -4.24 18.50 -4.78
CA THR A 92 -4.91 19.18 -5.91
C THR A 92 -4.18 18.91 -7.24
N LYS A 93 -2.90 18.54 -7.20
CA LYS A 93 -2.10 18.29 -8.39
C LYS A 93 -2.33 16.87 -8.92
N TRP A 94 -2.65 16.77 -10.20
CA TRP A 94 -3.02 15.51 -10.87
C TRP A 94 -2.01 14.35 -10.74
N ASN A 95 -0.74 14.64 -10.48
CA ASN A 95 0.32 13.64 -10.36
C ASN A 95 0.85 13.46 -8.92
N VAL A 96 0.15 13.99 -7.92
CA VAL A 96 0.53 13.88 -6.51
C VAL A 96 -0.60 13.22 -5.73
N ASN A 97 -0.25 12.25 -4.90
CA ASN A 97 -1.18 11.59 -4.00
C ASN A 97 -0.49 11.26 -2.67
N ILE A 98 -0.50 12.21 -1.75
CA ILE A 98 -0.04 12.05 -0.39
C ILE A 98 -1.15 11.36 0.41
N LEU A 99 -0.81 10.21 0.99
CA LEU A 99 -1.70 9.44 1.82
C LEU A 99 -1.93 10.13 3.16
N GLU A 100 -2.83 9.58 3.97
CA GLU A 100 -2.88 9.92 5.39
C GLU A 100 -1.83 9.08 6.13
N PRO A 101 -1.06 9.67 7.07
CA PRO A 101 -0.16 8.92 7.91
C PRO A 101 -0.98 7.94 8.76
N ARG A 102 -0.42 6.76 9.00
CA ARG A 102 -1.11 5.68 9.72
C ARG A 102 -0.55 5.57 11.12
N ASP A 103 -0.86 4.48 11.80
CA ASP A 103 -0.33 4.20 13.14
C ASP A 103 1.07 3.57 13.09
N GLY A 104 1.88 3.95 12.11
CA GLY A 104 2.96 3.12 11.57
C GLY A 104 2.44 2.10 10.56
N VAL A 105 3.33 1.60 9.72
CA VAL A 105 2.97 0.63 8.68
C VAL A 105 2.77 -0.78 9.28
N GLY A 106 1.55 -1.04 9.73
CA GLY A 106 1.15 -2.30 10.36
C GLY A 106 0.59 -3.36 9.41
N GLY A 107 -0.01 -4.39 10.00
CA GLY A 107 -0.61 -5.53 9.29
C GLY A 107 0.41 -6.57 8.83
N HIS A 108 -0.08 -7.72 8.39
CA HIS A 108 0.80 -8.83 7.99
C HIS A 108 1.43 -8.60 6.61
N CYS A 109 0.70 -8.01 5.66
CA CYS A 109 1.10 -7.99 4.26
C CYS A 109 2.21 -7.00 3.96
N LEU A 110 2.02 -5.70 4.26
CA LEU A 110 2.97 -4.65 3.85
C LEU A 110 4.38 -4.86 4.42
N PRO A 111 4.56 -5.11 5.74
CA PRO A 111 5.89 -5.28 6.30
C PRO A 111 6.58 -6.57 5.83
N LYS A 112 5.81 -7.67 5.68
CA LYS A 112 6.35 -8.95 5.23
C LYS A 112 6.83 -8.86 3.79
N ASP A 113 5.98 -8.36 2.89
CA ASP A 113 6.27 -8.38 1.46
C ASP A 113 7.39 -7.38 1.13
N THR A 114 7.43 -6.23 1.81
CA THR A 114 8.54 -5.27 1.69
C THR A 114 9.88 -5.88 2.13
N LYS A 115 9.90 -6.58 3.27
CA LYS A 115 11.09 -7.30 3.74
C LYS A 115 11.49 -8.41 2.78
N MET A 116 10.51 -9.17 2.28
CA MET A 116 10.76 -10.25 1.32
C MET A 116 11.40 -9.71 0.04
N PHE A 117 10.92 -8.57 -0.49
CA PHE A 117 11.57 -7.92 -1.64
C PHE A 117 12.99 -7.46 -1.34
N LEU A 118 13.22 -6.84 -0.18
CA LEU A 118 14.58 -6.44 0.22
C LEU A 118 15.55 -7.62 0.38
N GLN A 119 15.02 -8.80 0.72
CA GLN A 119 15.79 -10.03 0.90
C GLN A 119 15.90 -10.88 -0.37
N SER A 120 15.07 -10.63 -1.40
CA SER A 120 15.05 -11.44 -2.62
C SER A 120 16.30 -11.25 -3.47
N SER A 121 16.97 -10.10 -3.35
CA SER A 121 18.22 -9.78 -4.05
C SER A 121 19.43 -9.79 -3.12
N LYS A 122 20.46 -10.56 -3.49
CA LYS A 122 21.73 -10.63 -2.75
C LYS A 122 22.72 -9.54 -3.16
N SER A 123 22.60 -9.00 -4.38
CA SER A 123 23.55 -8.06 -4.98
C SER A 123 23.09 -6.61 -4.90
N ILE A 124 21.78 -6.35 -4.97
CA ILE A 124 21.21 -4.99 -5.03
C ILE A 124 20.08 -4.89 -4.02
N LYS A 125 20.22 -3.98 -3.05
CA LYS A 125 19.15 -3.67 -2.09
C LYS A 125 18.56 -2.30 -2.40
N SER A 126 17.23 -2.18 -2.28
CA SER A 126 16.53 -0.91 -2.46
C SER A 126 16.87 0.03 -1.30
N LYS A 127 17.67 1.07 -1.58
CA LYS A 127 17.98 2.12 -0.60
C LYS A 127 16.74 2.90 -0.16
N ILE A 128 15.79 3.10 -1.09
CA ILE A 128 14.56 3.84 -0.83
C ILE A 128 13.67 3.08 0.17
N LEU A 129 13.54 1.76 0.02
CA LEU A 129 12.73 0.98 0.96
C LEU A 129 13.38 0.83 2.32
N ILE A 130 14.72 0.79 2.39
CA ILE A 130 15.44 0.83 3.66
C ILE A 130 15.13 2.15 4.38
N ALA A 131 15.26 3.29 3.69
CA ALA A 131 14.93 4.60 4.26
C ALA A 131 13.46 4.68 4.68
N ALA A 132 12.52 4.17 3.88
CA ALA A 132 11.11 4.12 4.24
C ALA A 132 10.86 3.32 5.52
N MET A 133 11.59 2.21 5.74
CA MET A 133 11.49 1.42 6.96
C MET A 133 12.10 2.10 8.18
N GLU A 134 13.12 2.94 8.00
CA GLU A 134 13.70 3.77 9.06
C GLU A 134 12.73 4.89 9.45
N VAL A 135 12.14 5.57 8.47
CA VAL A 135 11.10 6.59 8.69
C VAL A 135 9.90 6.05 9.47
N ASP A 136 9.37 4.87 9.10
CA ASP A 136 8.26 4.23 9.82
C ASP A 136 8.64 3.93 11.29
N GLN A 137 9.90 3.55 11.56
CA GLN A 137 10.38 3.34 12.93
C GLN A 137 10.45 4.65 13.72
N ASP A 138 10.97 5.71 13.12
CA ASP A 138 11.05 7.03 13.75
C ASP A 138 9.65 7.59 14.02
N TYR A 139 8.73 7.41 13.09
CA TYR A 139 7.34 7.82 13.25
C TYR A 139 6.63 7.07 14.39
N ARG A 140 6.79 5.74 14.47
CA ARG A 140 6.26 4.94 15.60
C ARG A 140 6.81 5.42 16.92
N ARG A 141 8.12 5.66 17.00
CA ARG A 141 8.77 6.17 18.21
C ARG A 141 8.24 7.54 18.61
N PHE A 142 8.08 8.45 17.66
CA PHE A 142 7.46 9.76 17.89
C PHE A 142 6.06 9.61 18.49
N ARG A 143 5.25 8.69 17.96
CA ARG A 143 3.88 8.45 18.45
C ARG A 143 3.86 7.85 19.85
N GLU A 144 4.74 6.90 20.15
CA GLU A 144 4.88 6.34 21.49
C GLU A 144 5.18 7.45 22.49
N ILE A 145 6.18 8.29 22.22
CA ILE A 145 6.58 9.42 23.06
C ILE A 145 5.40 10.38 23.29
N ARG A 146 4.69 10.77 22.22
CA ARG A 146 3.48 11.62 22.35
C ARG A 146 2.35 10.94 23.13
N GLY A 147 2.17 9.63 22.96
CA GLY A 147 1.16 8.84 23.68
C GLY A 147 1.42 8.80 25.18
N TYR A 148 2.69 8.89 25.60
CA TYR A 148 3.09 9.05 27.00
C TYR A 148 3.06 10.50 27.50
N GLY A 149 2.61 11.46 26.69
CA GLY A 149 2.61 12.89 27.05
C GLY A 149 4.01 13.51 27.11
N LEU A 150 5.02 12.83 26.56
CA LEU A 150 6.38 13.36 26.49
C LEU A 150 6.50 14.24 25.25
N VAL A 151 7.17 15.39 25.38
CA VAL A 151 7.55 16.23 24.23
C VAL A 151 8.71 15.52 23.52
N PRO A 152 8.59 15.14 22.24
CA PRO A 152 9.69 14.57 21.49
C PRO A 152 10.87 15.54 21.50
N PRO A 153 12.11 15.06 21.72
CA PRO A 153 13.27 15.94 21.68
C PRO A 153 13.28 16.66 20.33
N ALA A 154 13.47 17.99 20.36
CA ALA A 154 13.64 18.76 19.14
C ALA A 154 14.74 18.08 18.33
N ILE A 155 14.41 17.69 17.09
CA ILE A 155 15.39 17.15 16.15
C ILE A 155 16.32 18.33 15.90
N ASN A 156 17.49 18.34 16.55
CA ASN A 156 18.41 19.46 16.53
C ASN A 156 18.70 19.83 15.08
N SER A 157 18.20 21.00 14.65
CA SER A 157 18.55 21.61 13.38
C SER A 157 20.01 22.06 13.48
N THR A 158 20.92 21.22 12.99
CA THR A 158 22.31 21.61 12.68
C THR A 158 22.37 22.36 11.36
#